data_AF-A0A930WB65-F1
#
_entry.id   AF-A0A930WB65-F1
#
_cell.length_a   1.000
_cell.length_b   1.000
_cell.length_c   1.000
_cell.angle_alpha   90.00
_cell.angle_beta   90.00
_cell.angle_gamma   90.00
#
_symmetry.space_group_name_H-M   'P 1'
#
loop_
_entity.id
_entity.type
_entity.pdbx_description
1 polymer ?
#
loop_
_entity_poly.entity_id
_entity_poly.type
_entity_poly.pdbx_seq_one_letter_code
_entity_poly.pdbx_strand_id
1 'polypeptide(L)'
;MFCLALLTACSGPAAGKNDAVGFDVIREPGYYQEVIMQPNGEFLARYKVDDAQAASAGQVYKVDFNADKKLEKITAMFGGDAINTQWRDTLDRGFSFAAVTMEYQDGYIKYNFKNARMAATMGYYGAYAIRYKIDEEKKTHKVAYFYNKKGEQANTSIGCAQLLLSYDDKGNLVKVGYANTNGERVTTVNKDYETRFKYDKSKKPIEVANYGKDDSLMVDITGIAKTTYKTDDKGRVIEARHFGADEALKEKNTPKLHTNRALNAVSAGAITKYSYDGDNMMPSKIAFYGKDEQPLGIKAWGNIASYKFKYNKNRQVSEISAYGADDSPMPLDRDTFGDNVVKVVLSYDDHGNFVKMDFYGKEDNMVVASKLNAAECRLKYDDKRRETEEAYFGTGEDPINVNEGGRVYHRVVHEYNDDDERTLNIYYDKDGNEVARETPAETSAKAVANSSAPTGNDVSSYIAAKNQYDQEIAGLAKDINAYLSANRNFAKADGLIRRAEVISQKVQQARNSVNAAQISNAALKTRLLEVFDAELGRINGLRDGMKASRAGGDYQPGFKRGTDAAYRFDDVNASLEKML
;
A
#
# COMPACT_ATOMS: atom_id res chain seq x y z
N MET A 1 1.59 -11.54 -11.50
CA MET A 1 2.60 -10.79 -10.76
C MET A 1 2.19 -10.76 -9.29
N PHE A 2 2.12 -11.96 -8.72
CA PHE A 2 1.89 -12.20 -7.30
C PHE A 2 3.21 -12.41 -6.54
N CYS A 3 4.36 -12.37 -7.22
CA CYS A 3 5.65 -12.37 -6.55
C CYS A 3 5.97 -11.00 -5.94
N LEU A 4 5.57 -10.89 -4.68
CA LEU A 4 6.20 -10.13 -3.61
C LEU A 4 6.77 -8.74 -3.94
N ALA A 5 5.88 -7.76 -4.06
CA ALA A 5 6.24 -6.39 -3.70
C ALA A 5 6.37 -6.25 -2.18
N LEU A 6 7.62 -6.14 -1.71
CA LEU A 6 8.09 -5.59 -0.42
C LEU A 6 8.00 -6.47 0.85
N LEU A 7 8.81 -7.54 0.88
CA LEU A 7 9.49 -7.99 2.12
C LEU A 7 10.82 -7.22 2.33
N THR A 8 10.84 -5.91 2.11
CA THR A 8 11.88 -5.07 2.72
C THR A 8 11.36 -4.72 4.11
N ALA A 9 11.54 -5.64 5.06
CA ALA A 9 11.40 -5.29 6.47
C ALA A 9 12.33 -4.10 6.73
N CYS A 10 11.83 -3.05 7.39
CA CYS A 10 12.72 -2.05 7.98
C CYS A 10 13.72 -2.83 8.85
N SER A 11 15.01 -2.73 8.53
CA SER A 11 16.06 -3.30 9.36
C SER A 11 15.97 -2.65 10.74
N GLY A 12 15.78 -3.46 11.79
CA GLY A 12 16.02 -3.02 13.16
C GLY A 12 17.52 -2.85 13.44
N PRO A 13 17.91 -2.34 14.61
CA PRO A 13 19.23 -1.73 14.82
C PRO A 13 20.46 -2.65 14.73
N ALA A 14 21.60 -2.23 14.18
CA ALA A 14 22.91 -2.81 14.57
C ALA A 14 23.37 -2.11 15.86
N ALA A 15 23.86 -2.86 16.86
CA ALA A 15 24.21 -2.31 18.18
C ALA A 15 25.24 -1.17 18.09
N GLY A 16 24.78 0.06 18.32
CA GLY A 16 25.58 1.28 18.46
C GLY A 16 25.43 1.85 19.88
N LYS A 17 26.53 2.35 20.45
CA LYS A 17 26.79 2.67 21.86
C LYS A 17 25.97 3.83 22.50
N ASN A 18 24.78 4.16 22.02
CA ASN A 18 23.96 5.23 22.62
C ASN A 18 22.61 4.69 23.14
N ASP A 19 22.52 4.62 24.48
CA ASP A 19 21.50 3.97 25.31
C ASP A 19 20.11 4.65 25.32
N ALA A 20 19.76 5.46 24.32
CA ALA A 20 18.43 6.05 24.21
C ALA A 20 17.48 5.07 23.52
N VAL A 21 16.69 4.34 24.31
CA VAL A 21 15.77 3.30 23.81
C VAL A 21 14.46 3.89 23.25
N GLY A 22 14.12 5.11 23.67
CA GLY A 22 12.93 5.86 23.23
C GLY A 22 13.12 6.59 21.89
N PHE A 23 12.00 6.96 21.26
CA PHE A 23 11.99 7.86 20.11
C PHE A 23 12.07 9.31 20.60
N ASP A 24 13.04 10.06 20.09
CA ASP A 24 13.23 11.47 20.42
C ASP A 24 13.02 12.36 19.20
N VAL A 25 12.58 13.60 19.45
CA VAL A 25 12.49 14.61 18.39
C VAL A 25 13.86 14.82 17.77
N ILE A 26 13.92 14.81 16.44
CA ILE A 26 15.17 15.04 15.70
C ILE A 26 15.63 16.50 15.91
N ARG A 27 16.79 16.69 16.54
CA ARG A 27 17.35 18.02 16.87
C ARG A 27 18.69 18.32 16.25
N GLU A 28 19.32 17.34 15.64
CA GLU A 28 20.66 17.47 15.07
C GLU A 28 20.79 16.62 13.80
N PRO A 29 21.69 16.99 12.87
CA PRO A 29 21.95 16.20 11.67
C PRO A 29 22.70 14.90 12.02
N GLY A 30 22.74 13.98 11.05
CA GLY A 30 23.49 12.73 11.13
C GLY A 30 22.71 11.55 10.58
N TYR A 31 23.14 10.34 10.93
CA TYR A 31 22.52 9.09 10.50
C TYR A 31 21.78 8.44 11.66
N TYR A 32 20.57 7.95 11.41
CA TYR A 32 19.73 7.27 12.41
C TYR A 32 19.25 5.94 11.85
N GLN A 33 19.18 4.88 12.66
CA GLN A 33 18.68 3.58 12.16
C GLN A 33 17.16 3.56 12.06
N GLU A 34 16.46 4.34 12.89
CA GLU A 34 15.00 4.41 12.86
C GLU A 34 14.51 5.86 12.87
N VAL A 35 13.56 6.15 11.98
CA VAL A 35 12.81 7.40 11.91
C VAL A 35 11.33 7.08 11.74
N ILE A 36 10.48 7.75 12.52
CA ILE A 36 9.01 7.70 12.39
C ILE A 36 8.46 9.12 12.35
N MET A 37 7.27 9.28 11.77
CA MET A 37 6.55 10.55 11.77
C MET A 37 5.29 10.45 12.64
N GLN A 38 5.07 11.42 13.52
CA GLN A 38 3.78 11.61 14.17
C GLN A 38 2.75 12.18 13.18
N PRO A 39 1.43 12.03 13.40
CA PRO A 39 0.42 12.61 12.51
C PRO A 39 0.52 14.14 12.36
N ASN A 40 1.04 14.81 13.39
CA ASN A 40 1.33 16.24 13.36
C ASN A 40 2.52 16.63 12.47
N GLY A 41 3.23 15.66 11.86
CA GLY A 41 4.40 15.90 11.03
C GLY A 41 5.72 16.03 11.79
N GLU A 42 5.74 15.86 13.11
CA GLU A 42 7.00 15.82 13.86
C GLU A 42 7.71 14.49 13.60
N PHE A 43 8.99 14.57 13.18
CA PHE A 43 9.82 13.40 13.00
C PHE A 43 10.54 13.06 14.30
N LEU A 44 10.45 11.79 14.68
CA LEU A 44 11.16 11.22 15.81
C LEU A 44 12.19 10.21 15.29
N ALA A 45 13.34 10.14 15.93
CA ALA A 45 14.38 9.18 15.59
C ALA A 45 14.97 8.53 16.84
N ARG A 46 15.67 7.42 16.62
CA ARG A 46 16.50 6.77 17.64
C ARG A 46 17.66 6.03 16.99
N TYR A 47 18.60 5.60 17.82
CA TYR A 47 19.82 4.90 17.40
C TYR A 47 20.64 5.70 16.39
N LYS A 48 21.25 6.80 16.86
CA LYS A 48 22.19 7.58 16.07
C LYS A 48 23.41 6.72 15.74
N VAL A 49 23.83 6.74 14.48
CA VAL A 49 24.95 5.98 13.92
C VAL A 49 26.13 6.93 13.74
N ASP A 50 27.33 6.43 14.04
CA ASP A 50 28.57 7.13 13.68
C ASP A 50 28.65 7.29 12.15
N ASP A 51 28.93 8.51 11.68
CA ASP A 51 28.99 8.83 10.26
C ASP A 51 29.95 7.90 9.48
N ALA A 52 31.07 7.48 10.10
CA ALA A 52 32.04 6.57 9.48
C ALA A 52 31.50 5.13 9.32
N GLN A 53 30.47 4.76 10.08
CA GLN A 53 29.86 3.44 10.08
C GLN A 53 28.56 3.38 9.26
N ALA A 54 28.00 4.53 8.88
CA ALA A 54 26.68 4.64 8.25
C ALA A 54 26.51 3.75 7.01
N ALA A 55 27.50 3.69 6.12
CA ALA A 55 27.43 2.87 4.91
C ALA A 55 27.37 1.36 5.19
N SER A 56 27.94 0.90 6.31
CA SER A 56 27.97 -0.51 6.72
C SER A 56 26.86 -0.89 7.71
N ALA A 57 26.05 0.07 8.15
CA ALA A 57 25.05 -0.10 9.20
C ALA A 57 23.72 -0.69 8.70
N GLY A 58 23.65 -1.14 7.45
CA GLY A 58 22.40 -1.55 6.79
C GLY A 58 21.60 -0.34 6.31
N GLN A 59 20.27 -0.35 6.50
CA GLN A 59 19.44 0.81 6.22
C GLN A 59 19.62 1.87 7.32
N VAL A 60 19.84 3.11 6.92
CA VAL A 60 19.88 4.28 7.80
C VAL A 60 19.08 5.43 7.21
N TYR A 61 18.71 6.40 8.03
CA TYR A 61 18.08 7.65 7.64
C TYR A 61 19.09 8.77 7.82
N LYS A 62 19.53 9.35 6.71
CA LYS A 62 20.35 10.57 6.71
C LYS A 62 19.45 11.76 6.96
N VAL A 63 19.78 12.53 7.99
CA VAL A 63 19.05 13.72 8.43
C VAL A 63 19.92 14.95 8.15
N ASP A 64 19.41 15.84 7.30
CA ASP A 64 20.05 17.08 6.91
C ASP A 64 19.31 18.28 7.50
N PHE A 65 20.06 19.29 7.95
CA PHE A 65 19.55 20.54 8.49
C PHE A 65 20.04 21.72 7.62
N ASN A 66 19.18 22.72 7.44
CA ASN A 66 19.55 23.94 6.71
C ASN A 66 20.40 24.90 7.56
N ALA A 67 20.83 26.01 6.96
CA ALA A 67 21.64 27.04 7.63
C ALA A 67 20.98 27.64 8.90
N ASP A 68 19.64 27.65 8.96
CA ASP A 68 18.86 28.15 10.11
C ASP A 68 18.67 27.08 11.21
N LYS A 69 19.37 25.94 11.10
CA LYS A 69 19.22 24.79 12.01
C LYS A 69 17.79 24.23 12.04
N LYS A 70 17.08 24.28 10.91
CA LYS A 70 15.80 23.59 10.72
C LYS A 70 15.99 22.33 9.89
N LEU A 71 15.21 21.29 10.20
CA LEU A 71 15.21 20.02 9.47
C LEU A 71 14.88 20.26 8.00
N GLU A 72 15.81 19.96 7.09
CA GLU A 72 15.67 20.25 5.66
C GLU A 72 15.25 19.02 4.86
N LYS A 73 15.85 17.87 5.18
CA LYS A 73 15.65 16.64 4.44
C LYS A 73 15.92 15.42 5.31
N ILE A 74 15.12 14.37 5.13
CA ILE A 74 15.45 13.03 5.62
C ILE A 74 15.45 12.09 4.43
N THR A 75 16.51 11.32 4.25
CA THR A 75 16.70 10.35 3.16
C THR A 75 16.97 8.98 3.73
N ALA A 76 16.17 7.97 3.36
CA ALA A 76 16.48 6.56 3.62
C ALA A 76 17.61 6.12 2.69
N MET A 77 18.66 5.53 3.28
CA MET A 77 19.90 5.15 2.64
C MET A 77 20.23 3.69 2.94
N PHE A 78 20.92 3.01 2.04
CA PHE A 78 21.56 1.71 2.30
C PHE A 78 22.84 1.63 1.50
N GLY A 79 23.97 1.28 2.13
CA GLY A 79 25.26 1.19 1.43
C GLY A 79 25.77 2.54 0.89
N GLY A 80 25.17 3.67 1.31
CA GLY A 80 25.48 5.01 0.81
C GLY A 80 24.53 5.53 -0.28
N ASP A 81 23.63 4.70 -0.79
CA ASP A 81 22.66 5.08 -1.84
C ASP A 81 21.26 5.31 -1.27
N ALA A 82 20.52 6.26 -1.84
CA ALA A 82 19.13 6.50 -1.47
C ALA A 82 18.24 5.33 -1.93
N ILE A 83 17.31 4.91 -1.07
CA ILE A 83 16.45 3.76 -1.35
C ILE A 83 14.97 4.06 -1.09
N ASN A 84 14.08 3.53 -1.93
CA ASN A 84 12.67 3.45 -1.56
C ASN A 84 12.53 2.37 -0.48
N THR A 85 11.96 2.72 0.66
CA THR A 85 11.75 1.78 1.76
C THR A 85 10.39 2.05 2.43
N GLN A 86 9.98 1.14 3.31
CA GLN A 86 8.81 1.34 4.16
C GLN A 86 9.16 2.31 5.29
N TRP A 87 8.46 3.42 5.33
CA TRP A 87 8.39 4.36 6.44
C TRP A 87 7.19 4.05 7.30
N ARG A 88 7.31 4.28 8.62
CA ARG A 88 6.20 4.11 9.56
C ARG A 88 5.80 5.45 10.19
N ASP A 89 4.55 5.53 10.61
CA ASP A 89 4.11 6.54 11.56
C ASP A 89 3.96 5.94 12.97
N THR A 90 3.55 6.77 13.93
CA THR A 90 3.35 6.31 15.33
C THR A 90 2.19 5.33 15.53
N LEU A 91 1.41 5.02 14.48
CA LEU A 91 0.35 4.01 14.48
C LEU A 91 0.77 2.78 13.66
N ASP A 92 2.06 2.66 13.37
CA ASP A 92 2.66 1.58 12.57
C ASP A 92 2.08 1.44 11.15
N ARG A 93 1.49 2.52 10.60
CA ARG A 93 1.04 2.54 9.20
C ARG A 93 2.26 2.69 8.28
N GLY A 94 2.33 1.84 7.25
CA GLY A 94 3.44 1.80 6.29
C GLY A 94 3.24 2.71 5.07
N PHE A 95 4.31 3.38 4.63
CA PHE A 95 4.35 4.25 3.45
C PHE A 95 5.66 4.03 2.68
N SER A 96 5.62 3.99 1.34
CA SER A 96 6.81 3.68 0.53
C SER A 96 7.35 4.89 -0.21
N PHE A 97 8.54 5.37 0.16
CA PHE A 97 9.28 6.43 -0.52
C PHE A 97 10.74 6.46 -0.02
N ALA A 98 11.58 7.33 -0.57
CA ALA A 98 12.99 7.41 -0.18
C ALA A 98 13.33 8.64 0.65
N ALA A 99 12.77 9.81 0.34
CA ALA A 99 13.07 11.02 1.08
C ALA A 99 11.87 11.93 1.30
N VAL A 100 11.97 12.76 2.32
CA VAL A 100 11.10 13.90 2.57
C VAL A 100 11.95 15.16 2.62
N THR A 101 11.50 16.23 1.95
CA THR A 101 12.12 17.55 2.00
C THR A 101 11.14 18.57 2.60
N MET A 102 11.63 19.49 3.42
CA MET A 102 10.84 20.47 4.14
C MET A 102 11.04 21.89 3.57
N GLU A 103 9.94 22.57 3.28
CA GLU A 103 9.92 23.98 2.91
C GLU A 103 9.23 24.78 4.03
N TYR A 104 9.89 25.82 4.52
CA TYR A 104 9.40 26.68 5.60
C TYR A 104 8.90 28.01 5.04
N GLN A 105 7.70 28.44 5.47
CA GLN A 105 7.11 29.75 5.20
C GLN A 105 6.40 30.24 6.47
N ASP A 106 6.09 31.52 6.59
CA ASP A 106 5.45 32.08 7.79
C ASP A 106 4.15 31.33 8.16
N GLY A 107 4.15 30.67 9.32
CA GLY A 107 3.02 29.86 9.81
C GLY A 107 2.82 28.49 9.13
N TYR A 108 3.67 28.10 8.18
CA TYR A 108 3.55 26.82 7.46
C TYR A 108 4.87 26.05 7.32
N ILE A 109 4.74 24.72 7.32
CA ILE A 109 5.81 23.81 6.89
C ILE A 109 5.22 22.86 5.85
N LYS A 110 5.87 22.73 4.69
CA LYS A 110 5.44 21.85 3.62
C LYS A 110 6.44 20.71 3.44
N TYR A 111 5.94 19.48 3.48
CA TYR A 111 6.69 18.26 3.27
C TYR A 111 6.43 17.76 1.86
N ASN A 112 7.49 17.52 1.10
CA ASN A 112 7.40 16.94 -0.24
C ASN A 112 8.08 15.56 -0.23
N PHE A 113 7.41 14.54 -0.77
CA PHE A 113 7.94 13.17 -0.77
C PHE A 113 8.61 12.84 -2.08
N LYS A 114 9.74 12.12 -1.98
CA LYS A 114 10.62 11.81 -3.09
C LYS A 114 10.92 10.32 -3.16
N ASN A 115 10.98 9.78 -4.36
CA ASN A 115 11.52 8.44 -4.59
C ASN A 115 13.06 8.46 -4.52
N ALA A 116 13.71 7.31 -4.67
CA ALA A 116 15.18 7.16 -4.59
C ALA A 116 15.95 8.11 -5.54
N ARG A 117 15.34 8.54 -6.66
CA ARG A 117 15.91 9.48 -7.62
C ARG A 117 15.65 10.94 -7.32
N MET A 118 15.07 11.25 -6.16
CA MET A 118 14.65 12.58 -5.77
C MET A 118 13.50 13.17 -6.62
N ALA A 119 12.80 12.34 -7.39
CA ALA A 119 11.58 12.73 -8.11
C ALA A 119 10.35 12.65 -7.19
N ALA A 120 9.35 13.49 -7.42
CA ALA A 120 8.15 13.53 -6.59
C ALA A 120 7.36 12.21 -6.62
N THR A 121 6.96 11.71 -5.46
CA THR A 121 6.19 10.46 -5.30
C THR A 121 5.13 10.61 -4.21
N MET A 122 4.22 9.64 -4.09
CA MET A 122 3.32 9.55 -2.92
C MET A 122 4.12 9.14 -1.68
N GLY A 123 3.85 9.77 -0.55
CA GLY A 123 4.39 9.39 0.76
C GLY A 123 3.29 9.18 1.79
N TYR A 124 3.44 9.81 2.95
CA TYR A 124 2.46 9.69 4.04
C TYR A 124 1.04 10.02 3.59
N TYR A 125 0.09 9.20 4.03
CA TYR A 125 -1.34 9.30 3.70
C TYR A 125 -1.66 9.24 2.20
N GLY A 126 -0.74 8.79 1.35
CA GLY A 126 -0.93 8.78 -0.11
C GLY A 126 -0.86 10.17 -0.76
N ALA A 127 -0.38 11.19 -0.04
CA ALA A 127 -0.18 12.53 -0.57
C ALA A 127 1.18 12.66 -1.27
N TYR A 128 1.29 13.52 -2.29
CA TYR A 128 2.58 13.92 -2.88
C TYR A 128 3.28 14.99 -2.04
N ALA A 129 2.49 15.82 -1.37
CA ALA A 129 2.98 16.76 -0.37
C ALA A 129 1.95 16.96 0.74
N ILE A 130 2.44 17.31 1.93
CA ILE A 130 1.61 17.68 3.09
C ILE A 130 2.04 19.06 3.55
N ARG A 131 1.10 20.01 3.58
CA ARG A 131 1.35 21.31 4.19
C ARG A 131 0.73 21.34 5.58
N TYR A 132 1.52 21.64 6.58
CA TYR A 132 1.06 21.87 7.93
C TYR A 132 0.95 23.36 8.21
N LYS A 133 -0.23 23.81 8.68
CA LYS A 133 -0.47 25.15 9.21
C LYS A 133 -0.46 25.11 10.72
N ILE A 134 0.30 26.02 11.34
CA ILE A 134 0.33 26.21 12.78
C ILE A 134 -0.59 27.40 13.12
N ASP A 135 -1.53 27.20 14.04
CA ASP A 135 -2.32 28.30 14.59
C ASP A 135 -1.45 29.05 15.61
N GLU A 136 -0.87 30.19 15.22
CA GLU A 136 0.02 30.98 16.08
C GLU A 136 -0.71 31.64 17.25
N GLU A 137 -2.02 31.88 17.14
CA GLU A 137 -2.83 32.49 18.20
C GLU A 137 -3.22 31.46 19.26
N LYS A 138 -3.61 30.26 18.83
CA LYS A 138 -4.12 29.23 19.76
C LYS A 138 -3.05 28.24 20.22
N LYS A 139 -1.92 28.11 19.50
CA LYS A 139 -0.78 27.16 19.73
C LYS A 139 -1.15 25.68 19.97
N THR A 140 -2.45 25.34 19.92
CA THR A 140 -3.06 24.05 20.31
C THR A 140 -3.82 23.40 19.16
N HIS A 141 -3.72 23.97 17.96
CA HIS A 141 -4.37 23.47 16.75
C HIS A 141 -3.39 23.52 15.58
N LYS A 142 -3.30 22.41 14.83
CA LYS A 142 -2.52 22.29 13.60
C LYS A 142 -3.44 21.69 12.54
N VAL A 143 -3.33 22.14 11.30
CA VAL A 143 -4.06 21.54 10.18
C VAL A 143 -3.05 21.01 9.17
N ALA A 144 -3.19 19.74 8.78
CA ALA A 144 -2.45 19.17 7.66
C ALA A 144 -3.33 19.22 6.41
N TYR A 145 -2.79 19.68 5.28
CA TYR A 145 -3.44 19.73 3.98
C TYR A 145 -2.72 18.79 3.02
N PHE A 146 -3.44 17.92 2.33
CA PHE A 146 -2.88 16.94 1.40
C PHE A 146 -2.94 17.43 -0.05
N TYR A 147 -1.86 17.19 -0.79
CA TYR A 147 -1.72 17.63 -2.17
C TYR A 147 -1.44 16.47 -3.11
N ASN A 148 -2.04 16.53 -4.31
CA ASN A 148 -1.80 15.58 -5.39
C ASN A 148 -0.52 15.90 -6.18
N LYS A 149 -0.21 15.08 -7.20
CA LYS A 149 0.97 15.26 -8.08
C LYS A 149 1.04 16.64 -8.78
N LYS A 150 -0.12 17.29 -8.99
CA LYS A 150 -0.23 18.61 -9.63
C LYS A 150 -0.07 19.77 -8.64
N GLY A 151 0.08 19.48 -7.35
CA GLY A 151 0.14 20.51 -6.30
C GLY A 151 -1.23 21.10 -5.93
N GLU A 152 -2.32 20.41 -6.28
CA GLU A 152 -3.69 20.80 -5.90
C GLU A 152 -4.08 20.07 -4.61
N GLN A 153 -4.80 20.75 -3.71
CA GLN A 153 -5.35 20.08 -2.53
C GLN A 153 -6.40 19.06 -2.97
N ALA A 154 -6.30 17.81 -2.50
CA ALA A 154 -7.18 16.73 -2.95
C ALA A 154 -7.42 15.69 -1.86
N ASN A 155 -8.54 14.97 -1.98
CA ASN A 155 -8.75 13.76 -1.20
C ASN A 155 -7.70 12.71 -1.60
N THR A 156 -7.13 12.08 -0.59
CA THR A 156 -6.18 10.98 -0.75
C THR A 156 -6.90 9.63 -0.74
N SER A 157 -6.16 8.53 -0.89
CA SER A 157 -6.71 7.17 -0.83
C SER A 157 -7.37 6.80 0.50
N ILE A 158 -7.11 7.56 1.58
CA ILE A 158 -7.81 7.39 2.86
C ILE A 158 -9.15 8.12 2.92
N GLY A 159 -9.56 8.83 1.87
CA GLY A 159 -10.89 9.46 1.77
C GLY A 159 -11.00 10.83 2.42
N CYS A 160 -9.89 11.50 2.72
CA CYS A 160 -9.88 12.88 3.23
C CYS A 160 -8.74 13.70 2.61
N ALA A 161 -8.85 15.03 2.71
CA ALA A 161 -7.88 15.99 2.19
C ALA A 161 -7.18 16.79 3.31
N GLN A 162 -7.65 16.65 4.55
CA GLN A 162 -7.13 17.37 5.70
C GLN A 162 -7.11 16.52 6.98
N LEU A 163 -6.11 16.76 7.82
CA LEU A 163 -6.10 16.34 9.23
C LEU A 163 -6.26 17.55 10.13
N LEU A 164 -7.20 17.47 11.07
CA LEU A 164 -7.44 18.48 12.10
C LEU A 164 -6.82 17.97 13.40
N LEU A 165 -5.73 18.59 13.84
CA LEU A 165 -4.92 18.12 14.96
C LEU A 165 -5.16 18.99 16.18
N SER A 166 -5.49 18.39 17.31
CA SER A 166 -5.66 19.07 18.60
C SER A 166 -4.68 18.55 19.64
N TYR A 167 -4.19 19.45 20.49
CA TYR A 167 -3.18 19.15 21.50
C TYR A 167 -3.69 19.41 22.91
N ASP A 168 -3.13 18.71 23.89
CA ASP A 168 -3.28 19.08 25.30
C ASP A 168 -2.37 20.27 25.67
N ASP A 169 -2.53 20.81 26.87
CA ASP A 169 -1.75 21.96 27.38
C ASP A 169 -0.24 21.68 27.50
N LYS A 170 0.16 20.40 27.41
CA LYS A 170 1.56 19.95 27.42
C LYS A 170 2.10 19.74 25.99
N GLY A 171 1.32 20.06 24.96
CA GLY A 171 1.69 19.94 23.56
C GLY A 171 1.58 18.52 22.98
N ASN A 172 0.91 17.58 23.65
CA ASN A 172 0.74 16.22 23.12
C ASN A 172 -0.46 16.16 22.18
N LEU A 173 -0.31 15.48 21.05
CA LEU A 173 -1.39 15.28 20.09
C LEU A 173 -2.49 14.39 20.68
N VAL A 174 -3.61 14.95 21.11
CA VAL A 174 -4.68 14.15 21.74
C VAL A 174 -5.78 13.72 20.76
N LYS A 175 -5.96 14.45 19.64
CA LYS A 175 -7.02 14.16 18.66
C LYS A 175 -6.58 14.43 17.23
N VAL A 176 -7.03 13.57 16.31
CA VAL A 176 -6.97 13.74 14.86
C VAL A 176 -8.38 13.61 14.30
N GLY A 177 -8.92 14.70 13.74
CA GLY A 177 -10.12 14.70 12.92
C GLY A 177 -9.79 14.66 11.43
N TYR A 178 -10.72 14.15 10.63
CA TYR A 178 -10.57 14.04 9.18
C TYR A 178 -11.55 14.97 8.47
N ALA A 179 -11.10 15.69 7.44
CA ALA A 179 -11.93 16.63 6.68
C ALA A 179 -11.65 16.60 5.17
N ASN A 180 -12.65 17.02 4.38
CA ASN A 180 -12.55 17.16 2.93
C ASN A 180 -11.79 18.46 2.54
N THR A 181 -11.76 18.78 1.24
CA THR A 181 -11.10 19.99 0.73
C THR A 181 -11.71 21.28 1.25
N ASN A 182 -13.00 21.27 1.60
CA ASN A 182 -13.72 22.44 2.15
C ASN A 182 -13.50 22.60 3.67
N GLY A 183 -12.81 21.66 4.33
CA GLY A 183 -12.63 21.64 5.78
C GLY A 183 -13.81 21.03 6.54
N GLU A 184 -14.78 20.44 5.83
CA GLU A 184 -15.92 19.78 6.44
C GLU A 184 -15.51 18.39 6.95
N ARG A 185 -15.94 18.03 8.17
CA ARG A 185 -15.61 16.74 8.79
C ARG A 185 -16.18 15.57 7.97
N VAL A 186 -15.34 14.58 7.69
CA VAL A 186 -15.71 13.35 6.95
C VAL A 186 -15.32 12.10 7.74
N THR A 187 -15.96 10.99 7.42
CA THR A 187 -15.50 9.66 7.81
C THR A 187 -14.61 9.11 6.70
N THR A 188 -13.42 8.63 7.04
CA THR A 188 -12.46 8.06 6.09
C THR A 188 -12.95 6.75 5.48
N VAL A 189 -12.27 6.26 4.44
CA VAL A 189 -12.49 4.93 3.85
C VAL A 189 -12.33 3.81 4.91
N ASN A 190 -11.49 4.03 5.93
CA ASN A 190 -11.26 3.08 7.02
C ASN A 190 -12.29 3.21 8.16
N LYS A 191 -13.34 4.01 7.99
CA LYS A 191 -14.36 4.34 9.00
C LYS A 191 -13.84 5.13 10.20
N ASP A 192 -12.68 5.76 10.09
CA ASP A 192 -12.20 6.73 11.09
C ASP A 192 -12.91 8.08 10.93
N TYR A 193 -13.46 8.63 12.00
CA TYR A 193 -14.03 9.99 12.01
C TYR A 193 -13.25 10.92 12.95
N GLU A 194 -12.89 10.43 14.13
CA GLU A 194 -12.01 11.12 15.08
C GLU A 194 -11.15 10.11 15.83
N THR A 195 -9.84 10.15 15.62
CA THR A 195 -8.91 9.30 16.36
C THR A 195 -8.40 10.05 17.59
N ARG A 196 -8.50 9.44 18.77
CA ARG A 196 -8.03 9.98 20.05
C ARG A 196 -6.90 9.13 20.60
N PHE A 197 -5.95 9.79 21.27
CA PHE A 197 -4.75 9.15 21.80
C PHE A 197 -4.64 9.34 23.31
N LYS A 198 -4.19 8.29 24.01
CA LYS A 198 -3.60 8.40 25.35
C LYS A 198 -2.17 7.90 25.29
N TYR A 199 -1.29 8.56 26.03
CA TYR A 199 0.14 8.30 26.01
C TYR A 199 0.63 7.74 27.34
N ASP A 200 1.69 6.94 27.28
CA ASP A 200 2.52 6.67 28.45
C ASP A 200 3.46 7.86 28.76
N LYS A 201 4.30 7.67 29.79
CA LYS A 201 5.32 8.66 30.21
C LYS A 201 6.36 8.93 29.11
N SER A 202 6.54 8.01 28.17
CA SER A 202 7.52 8.06 27.08
C SER A 202 6.92 8.57 25.77
N LYS A 203 5.72 9.19 25.80
CA LYS A 203 5.02 9.75 24.64
C LYS A 203 4.66 8.72 23.57
N LYS A 204 4.58 7.44 23.92
CA LYS A 204 4.05 6.42 23.02
C LYS A 204 2.53 6.24 23.24
N PRO A 205 1.71 6.17 22.18
CA PRO A 205 0.29 5.86 22.33
C PRO A 205 0.10 4.49 23.00
N ILE A 206 -0.55 4.48 24.16
CA ILE A 206 -1.01 3.27 24.86
C ILE A 206 -2.50 3.03 24.70
N GLU A 207 -3.22 4.00 24.15
CA GLU A 207 -4.61 3.86 23.73
C GLU A 207 -4.83 4.66 22.44
N VAL A 208 -5.51 4.04 21.49
CA VAL A 208 -5.98 4.65 20.24
C VAL A 208 -7.45 4.28 20.10
N ALA A 209 -8.32 5.29 19.96
CA ALA A 209 -9.75 5.06 19.87
C ALA A 209 -10.39 5.95 18.80
N ASN A 210 -11.30 5.38 18.01
CA ASN A 210 -12.09 6.09 17.02
C ASN A 210 -13.46 6.47 17.60
N TYR A 211 -13.82 7.73 17.45
CA TYR A 211 -15.08 8.29 17.93
C TYR A 211 -15.93 8.80 16.76
N GLY A 212 -17.23 8.62 16.87
CA GLY A 212 -18.24 9.12 15.92
C GLY A 212 -18.58 10.58 16.14
N LYS A 213 -19.52 11.08 15.31
CA LYS A 213 -20.04 12.46 15.39
C LYS A 213 -20.76 12.78 16.70
N ASP A 214 -21.29 11.75 17.35
CA ASP A 214 -22.05 11.80 18.59
C ASP A 214 -21.17 11.61 19.85
N ASP A 215 -19.85 11.65 19.69
CA ASP A 215 -18.87 11.41 20.76
C ASP A 215 -18.90 9.99 21.36
N SER A 216 -19.52 9.03 20.66
CA SER A 216 -19.49 7.61 21.01
C SER A 216 -18.37 6.86 20.30
N LEU A 217 -17.96 5.70 20.81
CA LEU A 217 -16.99 4.84 20.15
C LEU A 217 -17.54 4.31 18.81
N MET A 218 -16.76 4.46 17.74
CA MET A 218 -17.12 4.05 16.40
C MET A 218 -16.14 2.99 15.89
N VAL A 219 -16.66 1.85 15.44
CA VAL A 219 -15.82 0.78 14.89
C VAL A 219 -15.26 1.16 13.51
N ASP A 220 -13.99 0.84 13.30
CA ASP A 220 -13.31 0.91 12.01
C ASP A 220 -13.76 -0.22 11.05
N ILE A 221 -13.14 -0.29 9.87
CA ILE A 221 -13.40 -1.39 8.91
C ILE A 221 -13.03 -2.79 9.44
N THR A 222 -12.18 -2.88 10.46
CA THR A 222 -11.81 -4.13 11.14
C THR A 222 -12.77 -4.50 12.27
N GLY A 223 -13.78 -3.65 12.52
CA GLY A 223 -14.78 -3.84 13.55
C GLY A 223 -14.31 -3.40 14.94
N ILE A 224 -13.18 -2.71 15.05
CA ILE A 224 -12.55 -2.27 16.30
C ILE A 224 -12.77 -0.77 16.48
N ALA A 225 -13.20 -0.36 17.68
CA ALA A 225 -13.36 1.06 18.01
C ALA A 225 -12.21 1.58 18.88
N LYS A 226 -11.55 0.71 19.66
CA LYS A 226 -10.46 1.08 20.56
C LYS A 226 -9.42 -0.03 20.60
N THR A 227 -8.14 0.36 20.62
CA THR A 227 -7.01 -0.53 20.89
C THR A 227 -6.19 0.01 22.04
N THR A 228 -5.84 -0.84 23.00
CA THR A 228 -4.88 -0.51 24.07
C THR A 228 -3.60 -1.30 23.90
N TYR A 229 -2.48 -0.73 24.34
CA TYR A 229 -1.16 -1.32 24.23
C TYR A 229 -0.47 -1.42 25.59
N LYS A 230 0.28 -2.50 25.79
CA LYS A 230 1.28 -2.61 26.86
C LYS A 230 2.67 -2.62 26.25
N THR A 231 3.61 -2.00 26.94
CA THR A 231 5.01 -1.92 26.55
C THR A 231 5.92 -2.55 27.60
N ASP A 232 7.08 -3.00 27.16
CA ASP A 232 8.19 -3.32 28.07
C ASP A 232 9.04 -2.06 28.40
N ASP A 233 10.07 -2.25 29.21
CA ASP A 233 11.02 -1.21 29.64
C ASP A 233 11.80 -0.59 28.46
N LYS A 234 11.91 -1.32 27.35
CA LYS A 234 12.51 -0.86 26.08
C LYS A 234 11.48 -0.18 25.16
N GLY A 235 10.26 0.06 25.63
CA GLY A 235 9.21 0.72 24.85
C GLY A 235 8.70 -0.12 23.68
N ARG A 236 8.98 -1.42 23.62
CA ARG A 236 8.45 -2.34 22.60
C ARG A 236 7.01 -2.72 22.97
N VAL A 237 6.11 -2.83 21.99
CA VAL A 237 4.74 -3.29 22.28
C VAL A 237 4.79 -4.78 22.58
N ILE A 238 4.35 -5.21 23.76
CA ILE A 238 4.29 -6.64 24.13
C ILE A 238 2.87 -7.20 24.06
N GLU A 239 1.86 -6.33 24.10
CA GLU A 239 0.45 -6.72 24.01
C GLU A 239 -0.36 -5.60 23.36
N ALA A 240 -1.28 -5.97 22.47
CA ALA A 240 -2.35 -5.12 21.96
C ALA A 240 -3.70 -5.78 22.27
N ARG A 241 -4.67 -5.02 22.78
CA ARG A 241 -6.05 -5.49 23.03
C ARG A 241 -7.04 -4.67 22.23
N HIS A 242 -7.98 -5.35 21.59
CA HIS A 242 -8.94 -4.74 20.67
C HIS A 242 -10.36 -4.78 21.22
N PHE A 243 -11.07 -3.65 21.14
CA PHE A 243 -12.39 -3.47 21.74
C PHE A 243 -13.41 -2.97 20.73
N GLY A 244 -14.66 -3.43 20.88
CA GLY A 244 -15.81 -2.92 20.13
C GLY A 244 -16.29 -1.56 20.63
N ALA A 245 -17.37 -1.06 20.02
CA ALA A 245 -18.04 0.18 20.45
C ALA A 245 -18.72 0.05 21.83
N ASP A 246 -19.00 -1.18 22.25
CA ASP A 246 -19.50 -1.56 23.58
C ASP A 246 -18.39 -1.68 24.64
N GLU A 247 -17.15 -1.32 24.28
CA GLU A 247 -15.95 -1.46 25.11
C GLU A 247 -15.60 -2.90 25.52
N ALA A 248 -16.27 -3.91 24.95
CA ALA A 248 -15.95 -5.31 25.18
C ALA A 248 -14.82 -5.77 24.24
N LEU A 249 -14.04 -6.76 24.67
CA LEU A 249 -13.03 -7.39 23.82
C LEU A 249 -13.67 -7.93 22.54
N LYS A 250 -13.06 -7.61 21.41
CA LYS A 250 -13.58 -7.99 20.09
C LYS A 250 -12.46 -8.51 19.22
N GLU A 251 -12.73 -9.64 18.57
CA GLU A 251 -11.82 -10.18 17.58
C GLU A 251 -11.77 -9.25 16.37
N LYS A 252 -10.55 -8.80 16.05
CA LYS A 252 -10.29 -7.92 14.93
C LYS A 252 -10.49 -8.67 13.61
N ASN A 253 -11.40 -8.16 12.78
CA ASN A 253 -11.61 -8.66 11.42
C ASN A 253 -10.40 -8.25 10.57
N THR A 254 -9.43 -9.15 10.47
CA THR A 254 -8.17 -8.84 9.79
C THR A 254 -8.23 -9.41 8.38
N PRO A 255 -7.98 -8.59 7.33
CA PRO A 255 -7.99 -9.07 5.95
C PRO A 255 -6.92 -10.15 5.76
N LYS A 256 -7.10 -10.97 4.72
CA LYS A 256 -6.13 -12.02 4.40
C LYS A 256 -4.73 -11.43 4.23
N LEU A 257 -3.77 -12.07 4.86
CA LEU A 257 -2.39 -11.65 4.87
C LEU A 257 -1.65 -12.40 3.76
N HIS A 258 -1.12 -11.66 2.81
CA HIS A 258 -0.21 -12.19 1.81
C HIS A 258 1.22 -12.04 2.31
N THR A 259 2.08 -13.00 1.97
CA THR A 259 3.50 -13.05 2.36
C THR A 259 4.34 -11.90 1.82
N ASN A 260 3.78 -11.10 0.90
CA ASN A 260 4.37 -9.85 0.43
C ASN A 260 4.25 -8.67 1.41
N ARG A 261 3.51 -8.81 2.51
CA ARG A 261 3.36 -7.75 3.51
C ARG A 261 4.40 -7.86 4.62
N ALA A 262 4.69 -6.74 5.28
CA ALA A 262 5.51 -6.71 6.49
C ALA A 262 4.83 -7.47 7.65
N LEU A 263 5.03 -8.80 7.70
CA LEU A 263 4.41 -9.72 8.65
C LEU A 263 4.74 -9.42 10.13
N ASN A 264 5.79 -8.63 10.38
CA ASN A 264 6.28 -8.26 11.71
C ASN A 264 5.53 -7.08 12.37
N ALA A 265 4.52 -6.50 11.71
CA ALA A 265 3.68 -5.42 12.25
C ALA A 265 2.17 -5.81 12.30
N VAL A 266 1.88 -7.11 12.30
CA VAL A 266 0.51 -7.63 12.19
C VAL A 266 -0.14 -7.76 13.57
N SER A 267 -1.42 -7.38 13.66
CA SER A 267 -2.25 -7.48 14.86
C SER A 267 -3.61 -8.08 14.49
N ALA A 268 -4.06 -9.10 15.23
CA ALA A 268 -5.31 -9.83 15.01
C ALA A 268 -5.85 -10.47 16.32
N GLY A 269 -7.00 -11.14 16.23
CA GLY A 269 -7.69 -11.70 17.40
C GLY A 269 -8.27 -10.60 18.28
N ALA A 270 -8.68 -10.95 19.50
CA ALA A 270 -9.07 -9.96 20.51
C ALA A 270 -7.85 -9.39 21.24
N ILE A 271 -6.80 -10.20 21.34
CA ILE A 271 -5.52 -9.84 21.95
C ILE A 271 -4.41 -10.33 21.03
N THR A 272 -3.43 -9.48 20.72
CA THR A 272 -2.17 -9.86 20.08
C THR A 272 -1.03 -9.70 21.08
N LYS A 273 -0.18 -10.71 21.19
CA LYS A 273 1.05 -10.66 22.01
C LYS A 273 2.28 -10.73 21.12
N TYR A 274 3.29 -9.94 21.49
CA TYR A 274 4.55 -9.84 20.77
C TYR A 274 5.68 -10.29 21.70
N SER A 275 6.58 -11.12 21.19
CA SER A 275 7.79 -11.57 21.89
C SER A 275 9.02 -11.13 21.13
N TYR A 276 10.14 -10.93 21.83
CA TYR A 276 11.35 -10.37 21.29
C TYR A 276 12.58 -11.12 21.79
N ASP A 277 13.59 -11.27 20.93
CA ASP A 277 14.87 -11.86 21.30
C ASP A 277 15.89 -10.75 21.57
N GLY A 278 16.47 -10.76 22.79
CA GLY A 278 17.50 -9.81 23.20
C GLY A 278 17.08 -8.34 23.04
N ASP A 279 17.91 -7.57 22.35
CA ASP A 279 17.70 -6.14 22.03
C ASP A 279 17.00 -5.94 20.68
N ASN A 280 16.35 -6.97 20.14
CA ASN A 280 15.56 -6.79 18.93
C ASN A 280 14.30 -5.96 19.18
N MET A 281 14.13 -4.91 18.36
CA MET A 281 12.94 -4.06 18.33
C MET A 281 11.83 -4.68 17.47
N MET A 282 12.19 -5.66 16.64
CA MET A 282 11.26 -6.43 15.82
C MET A 282 10.89 -7.74 16.53
N PRO A 283 9.61 -8.15 16.51
CA PRO A 283 9.16 -9.33 17.24
C PRO A 283 9.77 -10.60 16.67
N SER A 284 10.25 -11.50 17.53
CA SER A 284 10.61 -12.88 17.18
C SER A 284 9.39 -13.81 17.14
N LYS A 285 8.31 -13.46 17.85
CA LYS A 285 7.00 -14.14 17.76
C LYS A 285 5.85 -13.13 17.85
N ILE A 286 4.81 -13.36 17.05
CA ILE A 286 3.50 -12.68 17.17
C ILE A 286 2.44 -13.76 17.36
N ALA A 287 1.63 -13.67 18.41
CA ALA A 287 0.61 -14.66 18.75
C ALA A 287 -0.76 -14.01 18.98
N PHE A 288 -1.82 -14.69 18.56
CA PHE A 288 -3.20 -14.19 18.57
C PHE A 288 -4.04 -14.98 19.57
N TYR A 289 -4.92 -14.28 20.27
CA TYR A 289 -5.75 -14.86 21.32
C TYR A 289 -7.20 -14.38 21.21
N GLY A 290 -8.10 -15.24 21.67
CA GLY A 290 -9.52 -14.97 21.81
C GLY A 290 -9.84 -14.08 23.00
N LYS A 291 -11.13 -13.81 23.19
CA LYS A 291 -11.63 -12.99 24.31
C LYS A 291 -11.45 -13.68 25.68
N ASP A 292 -11.31 -15.00 25.66
CA ASP A 292 -11.03 -15.90 26.78
C ASP A 292 -9.52 -16.01 27.09
N GLU A 293 -8.70 -15.21 26.41
CA GLU A 293 -7.23 -15.22 26.48
C GLU A 293 -6.58 -16.55 26.08
N GLN A 294 -7.29 -17.42 25.36
CA GLN A 294 -6.74 -18.66 24.79
C GLN A 294 -6.19 -18.43 23.38
N PRO A 295 -5.18 -19.20 22.94
CA PRO A 295 -4.65 -19.10 21.58
C PRO A 295 -5.75 -19.26 20.52
N LEU A 296 -5.78 -18.36 19.54
CA LEU A 296 -6.82 -18.29 18.52
C LEU A 296 -6.23 -18.40 17.12
N GLY A 297 -6.63 -19.44 16.40
CA GLY A 297 -6.36 -19.55 14.96
C GLY A 297 -7.20 -18.57 14.15
N ILE A 298 -6.55 -17.69 13.39
CA ILE A 298 -7.23 -16.73 12.52
C ILE A 298 -7.75 -17.44 11.26
N LYS A 299 -9.07 -17.65 11.19
CA LYS A 299 -9.72 -18.40 10.09
C LYS A 299 -9.36 -17.89 8.69
N ALA A 300 -9.35 -16.57 8.50
CA ALA A 300 -9.01 -15.94 7.23
C ALA A 300 -7.57 -16.25 6.76
N TRP A 301 -6.69 -16.69 7.67
CA TRP A 301 -5.30 -17.04 7.40
C TRP A 301 -5.06 -18.56 7.48
N GLY A 302 -6.12 -19.36 7.38
CA GLY A 302 -5.99 -20.82 7.48
C GLY A 302 -5.77 -21.32 8.91
N ASN A 303 -6.35 -20.63 9.90
CA ASN A 303 -6.25 -20.95 11.34
C ASN A 303 -4.85 -20.79 11.95
N ILE A 304 -4.02 -19.91 11.39
CA ILE A 304 -2.74 -19.54 12.00
C ILE A 304 -3.00 -18.79 13.31
N ALA A 305 -2.41 -19.25 14.40
CA ALA A 305 -2.48 -18.64 15.73
C ALA A 305 -1.19 -17.90 16.13
N SER A 306 -0.05 -18.20 15.49
CA SER A 306 1.16 -17.40 15.67
C SER A 306 2.12 -17.46 14.48
N TYR A 307 2.96 -16.43 14.36
CA TYR A 307 4.12 -16.38 13.47
C TYR A 307 5.41 -16.32 14.29
N LYS A 308 6.48 -16.96 13.81
CA LYS A 308 7.85 -16.78 14.32
C LYS A 308 8.75 -16.25 13.22
N PHE A 309 9.71 -15.42 13.63
CA PHE A 309 10.64 -14.72 12.76
C PHE A 309 12.06 -14.93 13.23
N LYS A 310 12.97 -15.20 12.29
CA LYS A 310 14.42 -15.02 12.52
C LYS A 310 14.93 -13.85 11.69
N TYR A 311 16.03 -13.28 12.14
CA TYR A 311 16.62 -12.10 11.54
C TYR A 311 18.11 -12.34 11.25
N ASN A 312 18.60 -11.82 10.14
CA ASN A 312 20.03 -11.81 9.83
C ASN A 312 20.77 -10.71 10.64
N LYS A 313 22.09 -10.60 10.47
CA LYS A 313 22.92 -9.57 11.14
C LYS A 313 22.50 -8.12 10.84
N ASN A 314 21.90 -7.90 9.67
CA ASN A 314 21.36 -6.60 9.24
C ASN A 314 19.89 -6.43 9.68
N ARG A 315 19.38 -7.33 10.54
CA ARG A 315 18.01 -7.38 11.06
C ARG A 315 16.91 -7.41 10.00
N GLN A 316 17.23 -7.94 8.84
CA GLN A 316 16.24 -8.31 7.84
C GLN A 316 15.70 -9.70 8.19
N VAL A 317 14.42 -9.95 7.90
CA VAL A 317 13.79 -11.24 8.20
C VAL A 317 14.46 -12.31 7.36
N SER A 318 15.08 -13.31 7.97
CA SER A 318 15.75 -14.42 7.28
C SER A 318 14.90 -15.70 7.28
N GLU A 319 13.92 -15.80 8.18
CA GLU A 319 13.05 -16.97 8.28
C GLU A 319 11.68 -16.55 8.80
N ILE A 320 10.63 -17.17 8.25
CA ILE A 320 9.23 -17.01 8.67
C ILE A 320 8.60 -18.39 8.81
N SER A 321 7.92 -18.64 9.92
CA SER A 321 7.11 -19.85 10.12
C SER A 321 5.78 -19.52 10.80
N ALA A 322 4.76 -20.31 10.54
CA ALA A 322 3.42 -20.16 11.11
C ALA A 322 2.99 -21.40 11.90
N TYR A 323 2.19 -21.18 12.94
CA TYR A 323 1.76 -22.23 13.85
C TYR A 323 0.28 -22.12 14.22
N GLY A 324 -0.34 -23.26 14.51
CA GLY A 324 -1.69 -23.39 15.03
C GLY A 324 -1.77 -23.07 16.52
N ALA A 325 -2.98 -23.14 17.08
CA ALA A 325 -3.24 -22.88 18.50
C ALA A 325 -2.57 -23.91 19.44
N ASP A 326 -2.24 -25.09 18.91
CA ASP A 326 -1.53 -26.19 19.54
C ASP A 326 -0.01 -26.17 19.25
N ASP A 327 0.52 -25.05 18.72
CA ASP A 327 1.90 -24.89 18.24
C ASP A 327 2.31 -25.88 17.11
N SER A 328 1.35 -26.53 16.43
CA SER A 328 1.65 -27.33 15.24
C SER A 328 2.02 -26.46 14.03
N PRO A 329 2.97 -26.85 13.15
CA PRO A 329 3.31 -26.08 11.95
C PRO A 329 2.12 -25.93 10.99
N MET A 330 1.88 -24.72 10.51
CA MET A 330 0.75 -24.39 9.64
C MET A 330 1.21 -23.84 8.29
N PRO A 331 0.47 -24.11 7.19
CA PRO A 331 0.83 -23.60 5.88
C PRO A 331 0.83 -22.06 5.79
N LEU A 332 1.88 -21.50 5.22
CA LEU A 332 2.03 -20.08 4.92
C LEU A 332 1.36 -19.75 3.58
N ASP A 333 0.50 -18.73 3.55
CA ASP A 333 -0.08 -18.16 2.33
C ASP A 333 -0.53 -19.22 1.31
N ARG A 334 -1.54 -20.01 1.72
CA ARG A 334 -2.06 -21.17 0.97
C ARG A 334 -2.48 -20.85 -0.47
N ASP A 335 -2.79 -19.59 -0.76
CA ASP A 335 -3.15 -19.16 -2.12
C ASP A 335 -1.93 -19.08 -3.03
N THR A 336 -0.79 -18.67 -2.46
CA THR A 336 0.46 -18.45 -3.18
C THR A 336 1.32 -19.72 -3.18
N PHE A 337 1.49 -20.35 -2.01
CA PHE A 337 2.43 -21.47 -1.85
C PHE A 337 1.74 -22.84 -1.75
N GLY A 338 0.47 -22.88 -1.36
CA GLY A 338 -0.27 -24.12 -1.15
C GLY A 338 -0.17 -24.66 0.28
N ASP A 339 -0.50 -25.94 0.43
CA ASP A 339 -0.77 -26.55 1.75
C ASP A 339 0.45 -27.18 2.41
N ASN A 340 1.60 -27.18 1.72
CA ASN A 340 2.79 -27.92 2.14
C ASN A 340 3.96 -27.03 2.60
N VAL A 341 3.88 -25.72 2.39
CA VAL A 341 4.93 -24.77 2.81
C VAL A 341 4.58 -24.21 4.18
N VAL A 342 5.33 -24.58 5.22
CA VAL A 342 5.10 -24.09 6.61
C VAL A 342 6.19 -23.12 7.08
N LYS A 343 7.29 -23.07 6.34
CA LYS A 343 8.42 -22.18 6.60
C LYS A 343 8.98 -21.63 5.29
N VAL A 344 9.34 -20.35 5.31
CA VAL A 344 10.01 -19.64 4.22
C VAL A 344 11.35 -19.10 4.74
N VAL A 345 12.43 -19.34 4.00
CA VAL A 345 13.76 -18.78 4.28
C VAL A 345 14.08 -17.72 3.21
N LEU A 346 14.62 -16.58 3.65
CA LEU A 346 14.86 -15.40 2.82
C LEU A 346 16.35 -15.05 2.84
N SER A 347 16.92 -14.78 1.66
CA SER A 347 18.30 -14.33 1.52
C SER A 347 18.39 -12.96 0.85
N TYR A 348 19.46 -12.23 1.18
CA TYR A 348 19.69 -10.86 0.73
C TYR A 348 21.11 -10.72 0.18
N ASP A 349 21.29 -9.81 -0.79
CA ASP A 349 22.62 -9.40 -1.24
C ASP A 349 23.28 -8.39 -0.27
N ASP A 350 24.52 -7.99 -0.58
CA ASP A 350 25.27 -7.01 0.22
C ASP A 350 24.68 -5.59 0.16
N HIS A 351 23.79 -5.33 -0.79
CA HIS A 351 22.99 -4.10 -0.88
C HIS A 351 21.64 -4.23 -0.15
N GLY A 352 21.39 -5.35 0.51
CA GLY A 352 20.17 -5.62 1.25
C GLY A 352 18.94 -5.83 0.35
N ASN A 353 19.11 -6.05 -0.94
CA ASN A 353 18.02 -6.49 -1.81
C ASN A 353 17.68 -7.95 -1.48
N PHE A 354 16.40 -8.27 -1.52
CA PHE A 354 15.91 -9.62 -1.35
C PHE A 354 16.17 -10.42 -2.63
N VAL A 355 17.05 -11.43 -2.58
CA VAL A 355 17.51 -12.13 -3.80
C VAL A 355 17.05 -13.57 -3.90
N LYS A 356 16.56 -14.18 -2.82
CA LYS A 356 16.17 -15.59 -2.84
C LYS A 356 15.15 -15.95 -1.77
N MET A 357 14.20 -16.82 -2.14
CA MET A 357 13.25 -17.50 -1.27
C MET A 357 13.40 -19.02 -1.37
N ASP A 358 13.45 -19.71 -0.24
CA ASP A 358 13.37 -21.18 -0.16
C ASP A 358 12.12 -21.62 0.60
N PHE A 359 11.44 -22.66 0.11
CA PHE A 359 10.22 -23.20 0.71
C PHE A 359 10.47 -24.51 1.45
N TYR A 360 10.05 -24.58 2.71
CA TYR A 360 10.27 -25.73 3.59
C TYR A 360 8.96 -26.34 4.09
N GLY A 361 8.95 -27.68 4.13
CA GLY A 361 7.87 -28.49 4.68
C GLY A 361 7.97 -28.69 6.18
N LYS A 362 7.00 -29.43 6.73
CA LYS A 362 6.89 -29.73 8.18
C LYS A 362 8.07 -30.54 8.75
N GLU A 363 8.81 -31.26 7.90
CA GLU A 363 9.97 -32.09 8.28
C GLU A 363 11.30 -31.33 8.11
N ASP A 364 11.23 -30.01 7.95
CA ASP A 364 12.40 -29.14 7.76
C ASP A 364 13.24 -29.42 6.51
N ASN A 365 12.62 -30.03 5.50
CA ASN A 365 13.18 -30.26 4.17
C ASN A 365 12.62 -29.25 3.16
N MET A 366 13.41 -28.92 2.13
CA MET A 366 12.90 -28.14 1.00
C MET A 366 11.79 -28.90 0.28
N VAL A 367 10.72 -28.20 -0.10
CA VAL A 367 9.55 -28.76 -0.80
C VAL A 367 9.17 -27.88 -1.98
N VAL A 368 8.61 -28.49 -3.02
CA VAL A 368 7.97 -27.74 -4.12
C VAL A 368 6.63 -27.20 -3.61
N ALA A 369 6.50 -25.88 -3.51
CA ALA A 369 5.26 -25.20 -3.17
C ALA A 369 4.15 -25.58 -4.16
N SER A 370 3.08 -26.21 -3.71
CA SER A 370 2.12 -26.87 -4.61
C SER A 370 1.31 -25.92 -5.49
N LYS A 371 1.17 -24.65 -5.10
CA LYS A 371 0.48 -23.62 -5.91
C LYS A 371 1.40 -22.88 -6.88
N LEU A 372 2.61 -22.53 -6.43
CA LEU A 372 3.61 -21.88 -7.26
C LEU A 372 4.27 -22.88 -8.24
N ASN A 373 4.28 -24.16 -7.88
CA ASN A 373 5.06 -25.21 -8.55
C ASN A 373 6.56 -24.91 -8.55
N ALA A 374 7.09 -24.38 -7.43
CA ALA A 374 8.52 -24.20 -7.24
C ALA A 374 9.00 -24.41 -5.81
N ALA A 375 10.25 -24.84 -5.63
CA ALA A 375 10.88 -24.98 -4.32
C ALA A 375 11.71 -23.74 -3.93
N GLU A 376 12.06 -22.94 -4.94
CA GLU A 376 12.90 -21.77 -4.77
C GLU A 376 12.54 -20.68 -5.81
N CYS A 377 12.65 -19.42 -5.41
CA CYS A 377 12.59 -18.26 -6.31
C CYS A 377 13.85 -17.41 -6.12
N ARG A 378 14.48 -16.96 -7.21
CA ARG A 378 15.65 -16.06 -7.23
C ARG A 378 15.30 -14.76 -7.93
N LEU A 379 15.78 -13.64 -7.40
CA LEU A 379 15.64 -12.31 -7.98
C LEU A 379 17.02 -11.72 -8.28
N LYS A 380 17.11 -10.95 -9.36
CA LYS A 380 18.29 -10.12 -9.66
C LYS A 380 17.89 -8.67 -9.77
N TYR A 381 18.86 -7.81 -9.49
CA TYR A 381 18.71 -6.37 -9.54
C TYR A 381 19.81 -5.74 -10.39
N ASP A 382 19.51 -4.60 -10.99
CA ASP A 382 20.54 -3.73 -11.57
C ASP A 382 21.18 -2.82 -10.51
N ASP A 383 22.18 -2.04 -10.94
CA ASP A 383 22.87 -1.04 -10.12
C ASP A 383 21.93 0.05 -9.56
N LYS A 384 20.70 0.13 -10.09
CA LYS A 384 19.66 1.05 -9.62
C LYS A 384 18.68 0.36 -8.65
N ARG A 385 18.99 -0.86 -8.21
CA ARG A 385 18.14 -1.71 -7.33
C ARG A 385 16.76 -2.00 -7.92
N ARG A 386 16.62 -2.00 -9.24
CA ARG A 386 15.40 -2.42 -9.92
C ARG A 386 15.47 -3.91 -10.20
N GLU A 387 14.41 -4.64 -9.91
CA GLU A 387 14.34 -6.07 -10.18
C GLU A 387 14.40 -6.31 -11.69
N THR A 388 15.48 -6.89 -12.18
CA THR A 388 15.71 -7.17 -13.60
C THR A 388 15.36 -8.59 -14.00
N GLU A 389 15.30 -9.51 -13.05
CA GLU A 389 15.03 -10.92 -13.32
C GLU A 389 14.36 -11.59 -12.12
N GLU A 390 13.45 -12.51 -12.41
CA GLU A 390 12.92 -13.49 -11.47
C GLU A 390 13.00 -14.88 -12.11
N ALA A 391 13.42 -15.90 -11.35
CA ALA A 391 13.56 -17.28 -11.83
C ALA A 391 13.20 -18.33 -10.76
N TYR A 392 12.68 -19.48 -11.19
CA TYR A 392 12.12 -20.51 -10.31
C TYR A 392 12.82 -21.86 -10.41
N PHE A 393 13.12 -22.48 -9.28
CA PHE A 393 13.91 -23.72 -9.24
C PHE A 393 13.25 -24.82 -8.40
N GLY A 394 13.56 -26.06 -8.76
CA GLY A 394 13.19 -27.25 -8.00
C GLY A 394 14.08 -27.44 -6.78
N THR A 395 13.84 -28.53 -6.03
CA THR A 395 14.62 -28.85 -4.83
C THR A 395 16.09 -29.21 -5.11
N GLY A 396 16.44 -29.50 -6.37
CA GLY A 396 17.80 -29.77 -6.84
C GLY A 396 18.49 -28.59 -7.51
N GLU A 397 17.94 -27.37 -7.37
CA GLU A 397 18.36 -26.17 -8.14
C GLU A 397 18.15 -26.26 -9.65
N ASP A 398 17.41 -27.26 -10.13
CA ASP A 398 17.06 -27.41 -11.53
C ASP A 398 16.02 -26.35 -11.95
N PRO A 399 16.17 -25.69 -13.11
CA PRO A 399 15.14 -24.81 -13.69
C PRO A 399 13.81 -25.54 -13.87
N ILE A 400 12.72 -24.94 -13.38
CA ILE A 400 11.37 -25.48 -13.54
C ILE A 400 10.40 -24.42 -14.04
N ASN A 401 9.40 -24.86 -14.79
CA ASN A 401 8.32 -24.01 -15.21
C ASN A 401 7.27 -23.89 -14.09
N VAL A 402 6.97 -22.65 -13.69
CA VAL A 402 5.80 -22.30 -12.88
C VAL A 402 4.62 -21.98 -13.78
N ASN A 403 3.40 -22.06 -13.23
CA ASN A 403 2.19 -21.58 -13.89
C ASN A 403 1.62 -20.39 -13.13
N GLU A 404 2.00 -19.18 -13.53
CA GLU A 404 1.60 -17.95 -12.85
C GLU A 404 1.04 -16.93 -13.86
N GLY A 405 -0.06 -16.27 -13.51
CA GLY A 405 -0.74 -15.32 -14.41
C GLY A 405 -1.23 -15.95 -15.73
N GLY A 406 -1.41 -17.27 -15.74
CA GLY A 406 -1.71 -18.11 -16.91
C GLY A 406 -0.59 -18.14 -17.95
N ARG A 407 0.66 -18.05 -17.49
CA ARG A 407 1.85 -18.33 -18.29
C ARG A 407 2.60 -19.49 -17.66
N VAL A 408 3.17 -20.33 -18.52
CA VAL A 408 4.07 -21.39 -18.12
C VAL A 408 5.49 -20.92 -18.45
N TYR A 409 6.30 -20.63 -17.43
CA TYR A 409 7.63 -20.06 -17.60
C TYR A 409 8.54 -20.41 -16.42
N HIS A 410 9.85 -20.42 -16.63
CA HIS A 410 10.87 -20.58 -15.60
C HIS A 410 11.44 -19.24 -15.14
N ARG A 411 11.63 -18.31 -16.07
CA ARG A 411 12.32 -17.05 -15.84
C ARG A 411 11.59 -15.90 -16.52
N VAL A 412 11.50 -14.77 -15.85
CA VAL A 412 11.06 -13.50 -16.45
C VAL A 412 12.16 -12.45 -16.32
N VAL A 413 12.43 -11.73 -17.40
CA VAL A 413 13.38 -10.62 -17.47
C VAL A 413 12.60 -9.33 -17.65
N HIS A 414 12.97 -8.30 -16.89
CA HIS A 414 12.33 -7.00 -16.87
C HIS A 414 13.20 -5.95 -17.55
N GLU A 415 12.62 -5.25 -18.52
CA GLU A 415 13.24 -4.06 -19.11
C GLU A 415 12.58 -2.80 -18.57
N TYR A 416 13.36 -1.72 -18.49
CA TYR A 416 12.92 -0.44 -17.96
C TYR A 416 13.35 0.69 -18.91
N ASN A 417 12.53 1.73 -19.00
CA ASN A 417 12.93 2.97 -19.66
C ASN A 417 13.81 3.85 -18.75
N ASP A 418 14.22 5.00 -19.27
CA ASP A 418 15.00 6.00 -18.54
C ASP A 418 14.22 6.59 -17.35
N ASP A 419 12.89 6.51 -17.35
CA ASP A 419 11.98 6.99 -16.29
C ASP A 419 11.71 5.95 -15.18
N ASP A 420 12.38 4.79 -15.19
CA ASP A 420 12.16 3.66 -14.26
C ASP A 420 10.81 2.95 -14.36
N GLU A 421 10.08 3.22 -15.43
CA GLU A 421 8.89 2.45 -15.70
C GLU A 421 9.31 1.14 -16.36
N ARG A 422 8.82 0.03 -15.80
CA ARG A 422 8.97 -1.28 -16.43
C ARG A 422 8.29 -1.21 -17.79
N THR A 423 9.03 -1.42 -18.86
CA THR A 423 8.52 -1.36 -20.23
C THR A 423 8.14 -2.73 -20.75
N LEU A 424 8.83 -3.77 -20.27
CA LEU A 424 8.69 -5.12 -20.81
C LEU A 424 8.92 -6.20 -19.76
N ASN A 425 8.18 -7.29 -19.92
CA ASN A 425 8.38 -8.59 -19.29
C ASN A 425 8.66 -9.61 -20.41
N ILE A 426 9.83 -10.27 -20.36
CA ILE A 426 10.22 -11.31 -21.32
C ILE A 426 10.30 -12.64 -20.57
N TYR A 427 9.47 -13.59 -20.95
CA TYR A 427 9.31 -14.88 -20.28
C TYR A 427 10.05 -15.97 -21.04
N TYR A 428 10.78 -16.81 -20.31
CA TYR A 428 11.53 -17.95 -20.82
C TYR A 428 11.07 -19.24 -20.16
N ASP A 429 10.99 -20.32 -20.93
CA ASP A 429 10.82 -21.66 -20.37
C ASP A 429 12.10 -22.18 -19.71
N LYS A 430 11.99 -23.32 -19.03
CA LYS A 430 13.10 -24.02 -18.37
C LYS A 430 14.25 -24.42 -19.31
N ASP A 431 13.99 -24.50 -20.62
CA ASP A 431 14.97 -24.88 -21.64
C ASP A 431 15.66 -23.63 -22.24
N GLY A 432 15.25 -22.43 -21.80
CA GLY A 432 15.83 -21.15 -22.20
C GLY A 432 15.16 -20.51 -23.41
N ASN A 433 14.06 -21.07 -23.92
CA ASN A 433 13.34 -20.50 -25.06
C ASN A 433 12.42 -19.37 -24.60
N GLU A 434 12.39 -18.25 -25.34
CA GLU A 434 11.42 -17.18 -25.10
C GLU A 434 10.00 -17.69 -25.42
N VAL A 435 9.10 -17.64 -24.43
CA VAL A 435 7.71 -18.09 -24.57
C VAL A 435 6.71 -16.95 -24.66
N ALA A 436 7.07 -15.76 -24.18
CA ALA A 436 6.24 -14.56 -24.30
C ALA A 436 7.06 -13.28 -24.08
N ARG A 437 6.55 -12.18 -24.65
CA ARG A 437 7.06 -10.83 -24.46
C ARG A 437 5.88 -9.88 -24.38
N GLU A 438 5.79 -9.13 -23.29
CA GLU A 438 4.59 -8.36 -22.97
C GLU A 438 4.93 -7.11 -22.17
N THR A 439 4.19 -6.04 -22.43
CA THR A 439 4.19 -4.85 -21.58
C THR A 439 3.51 -5.15 -20.24
N PRO A 440 3.77 -4.36 -19.17
CA PRO A 440 3.05 -4.55 -17.91
C PRO A 440 1.53 -4.47 -18.05
N ALA A 441 1.02 -3.62 -18.95
CA ALA A 441 -0.42 -3.50 -19.22
C ALA A 441 -1.02 -4.80 -19.78
N GLU A 442 -0.33 -5.45 -20.73
CA GLU A 442 -0.74 -6.75 -21.28
C GLU A 442 -0.63 -7.86 -20.22
N THR A 443 0.43 -7.81 -19.41
CA THR A 443 0.61 -8.77 -18.31
C THR A 443 -0.53 -8.68 -17.30
N SER A 444 -0.91 -7.46 -16.88
CA SER A 444 -2.05 -7.21 -15.99
C SER A 444 -3.37 -7.67 -16.61
N ALA A 445 -3.62 -7.38 -17.88
CA ALA A 445 -4.85 -7.77 -18.57
C ALA A 445 -5.03 -9.31 -18.62
N LYS A 446 -3.96 -10.06 -18.92
CA LYS A 446 -3.99 -11.54 -18.91
C LYS A 446 -4.14 -12.12 -17.50
N ALA A 447 -3.52 -11.52 -16.49
CA ALA A 447 -3.70 -11.97 -15.11
C ALA A 447 -5.17 -11.86 -14.67
N VAL A 448 -5.86 -10.79 -15.07
CA VAL A 448 -7.31 -10.61 -14.83
C VAL A 448 -8.15 -11.61 -15.62
N ALA A 449 -7.74 -11.96 -16.84
CA ALA A 449 -8.45 -12.96 -17.66
C ALA A 449 -8.28 -14.41 -17.15
N ASN A 450 -7.14 -14.72 -16.53
CA ASN A 450 -6.77 -16.07 -16.09
C ASN A 450 -7.01 -16.34 -14.60
N SER A 451 -7.30 -15.33 -13.79
CA SER A 451 -7.85 -15.57 -12.45
C SER A 451 -9.20 -16.26 -12.62
N SER A 452 -9.39 -17.43 -12.00
CA SER A 452 -10.70 -18.07 -11.88
C SER A 452 -11.72 -17.00 -11.50
N ALA A 453 -12.74 -16.82 -12.34
CA ALA A 453 -13.80 -15.84 -12.10
C ALA A 453 -14.19 -15.89 -10.62
N PRO A 454 -14.26 -14.75 -9.90
CA PRO A 454 -14.59 -14.74 -8.50
C PRO A 454 -15.83 -15.61 -8.27
N THR A 455 -15.67 -16.71 -7.55
CA THR A 455 -16.78 -17.56 -7.17
C THR A 455 -17.48 -16.87 -6.01
N GLY A 456 -18.55 -16.15 -6.34
CA GLY A 456 -19.35 -15.38 -5.39
C GLY A 456 -19.59 -13.95 -5.86
N ASN A 457 -20.24 -13.14 -5.02
CA ASN A 457 -20.57 -11.74 -5.31
C ASN A 457 -19.35 -10.80 -5.34
N ASP A 458 -18.12 -11.31 -5.43
CA ASP A 458 -16.92 -10.46 -5.49
C ASP A 458 -16.81 -9.78 -6.86
N VAL A 459 -17.11 -8.49 -6.86
CA VAL A 459 -17.09 -7.62 -8.03
C VAL A 459 -15.99 -6.56 -7.96
N SER A 460 -15.07 -6.67 -6.98
CA SER A 460 -14.10 -5.63 -6.63
C SER A 460 -13.21 -5.21 -7.80
N SER A 461 -12.80 -6.17 -8.64
CA SER A 461 -12.02 -5.91 -9.85
C SER A 461 -12.80 -5.13 -10.91
N TYR A 462 -14.10 -5.39 -11.05
CA TYR A 462 -14.98 -4.65 -11.96
C TYR A 462 -15.25 -3.23 -11.46
N ILE A 463 -15.39 -3.05 -10.13
CA ILE A 463 -15.51 -1.72 -9.52
C ILE A 463 -14.24 -0.89 -9.75
N ALA A 464 -13.06 -1.50 -9.57
CA ALA A 464 -11.79 -0.83 -9.86
C ALA A 464 -11.67 -0.42 -11.34
N ALA A 465 -12.00 -1.34 -12.26
CA ALA A 465 -11.99 -1.07 -13.70
C ALA A 465 -12.95 0.06 -14.09
N LYS A 466 -14.18 0.04 -13.55
CA LYS A 466 -15.16 1.11 -13.74
C LYS A 466 -14.59 2.46 -13.28
N ASN A 467 -14.04 2.52 -12.07
CA ASN A 467 -13.53 3.79 -11.51
C ASN A 467 -12.36 4.34 -12.33
N GLN A 468 -11.53 3.46 -12.86
CA GLN A 468 -10.47 3.85 -13.79
C GLN A 468 -11.04 4.43 -15.10
N TYR A 469 -12.03 3.78 -15.71
CA TYR A 469 -12.63 4.27 -16.96
C TYR A 469 -13.35 5.60 -16.78
N ASP A 470 -14.05 5.82 -15.67
CA ASP A 470 -14.67 7.10 -15.36
C ASP A 470 -13.64 8.25 -15.36
N GLN A 471 -12.48 8.02 -14.73
CA GLN A 471 -11.38 8.98 -14.73
C GLN A 471 -10.78 9.18 -16.12
N GLU A 472 -10.58 8.11 -16.90
CA GLU A 472 -10.06 8.18 -18.26
C GLU A 472 -11.01 8.97 -19.19
N ILE A 473 -12.33 8.75 -19.07
CA ILE A 473 -13.38 9.41 -19.85
C ILE A 473 -13.52 10.88 -19.44
N ALA A 474 -13.52 11.18 -18.13
CA ALA A 474 -13.53 12.56 -17.64
C ALA A 474 -12.29 13.34 -18.08
N GLY A 475 -11.11 12.70 -18.05
CA GLY A 475 -9.87 13.28 -18.56
C GLY A 475 -9.95 13.58 -20.07
N LEU A 476 -10.44 12.62 -20.86
CA LEU A 476 -10.66 12.84 -22.29
C LEU A 476 -11.66 13.97 -22.55
N ALA A 477 -12.77 14.04 -21.83
CA ALA A 477 -13.76 15.11 -21.97
C ALA A 477 -13.16 16.50 -21.68
N LYS A 478 -12.29 16.59 -20.67
CA LYS A 478 -11.54 17.83 -20.37
C LYS A 478 -10.63 18.23 -21.54
N ASP A 479 -9.89 17.27 -22.10
CA ASP A 479 -8.98 17.52 -23.22
C ASP A 479 -9.74 17.90 -24.50
N ILE A 480 -10.92 17.33 -24.72
CA ILE A 480 -11.84 17.69 -25.80
C ILE A 480 -12.30 19.15 -25.64
N ASN A 481 -12.67 19.57 -24.43
CA ASN A 481 -13.09 20.95 -24.16
C ASN A 481 -11.92 21.94 -24.34
N ALA A 482 -10.72 21.57 -23.89
CA ALA A 482 -9.52 22.37 -24.11
C ALA A 482 -9.21 22.49 -25.61
N TYR A 483 -9.34 21.40 -26.36
CA TYR A 483 -9.15 21.40 -27.81
C TYR A 483 -10.15 22.32 -28.51
N LEU A 484 -11.43 22.31 -28.12
CA LEU A 484 -12.47 23.21 -28.65
C LEU A 484 -12.24 24.68 -28.33
N SER A 485 -11.55 24.99 -27.21
CA SER A 485 -11.19 26.38 -26.90
C SER A 485 -10.16 26.96 -27.86
N ALA A 486 -9.36 26.11 -28.51
CA ALA A 486 -8.30 26.50 -29.43
C ALA A 486 -8.63 26.18 -30.91
N ASN A 487 -9.67 25.38 -31.18
CA ASN A 487 -9.98 24.88 -32.52
C ASN A 487 -11.49 24.95 -32.81
N ARG A 488 -11.85 25.35 -34.03
CA ARG A 488 -13.27 25.49 -34.44
C ARG A 488 -13.99 24.16 -34.66
N ASN A 489 -13.26 23.07 -34.89
CA ASN A 489 -13.80 21.73 -35.18
C ASN A 489 -12.74 20.64 -34.93
N PHE A 490 -13.14 19.37 -35.05
CA PHE A 490 -12.28 18.20 -34.80
C PHE A 490 -11.53 17.67 -36.03
N ALA A 491 -11.34 18.48 -37.07
CA ALA A 491 -10.67 18.05 -38.31
C ALA A 491 -9.22 17.55 -38.11
N LYS A 492 -8.53 18.03 -37.07
CA LYS A 492 -7.14 17.65 -36.72
C LYS A 492 -7.02 16.94 -35.37
N ALA A 493 -8.09 16.32 -34.89
CA ALA A 493 -8.18 15.72 -33.56
C ALA A 493 -7.89 14.20 -33.55
N ASP A 494 -7.07 13.68 -34.48
CA ASP A 494 -6.87 12.23 -34.64
C ASP A 494 -6.36 11.54 -33.37
N GLY A 495 -5.51 12.22 -32.59
CA GLY A 495 -5.05 11.71 -31.30
C GLY A 495 -6.18 11.55 -30.27
N LEU A 496 -7.11 12.51 -30.20
CA LEU A 496 -8.27 12.44 -29.29
C LEU A 496 -9.27 11.37 -29.75
N ILE A 497 -9.51 11.26 -31.05
CA ILE A 497 -10.39 10.23 -31.63
C ILE A 497 -9.82 8.84 -31.37
N ARG A 498 -8.52 8.62 -31.61
CA ARG A 498 -7.86 7.35 -31.34
C ARG A 498 -7.88 7.00 -29.85
N ARG A 499 -7.66 7.97 -28.97
CA ARG A 499 -7.78 7.77 -27.53
C ARG A 499 -9.20 7.37 -27.13
N ALA A 500 -10.21 8.01 -27.71
CA ALA A 500 -11.61 7.65 -27.47
C ALA A 500 -11.96 6.24 -27.96
N GLU A 501 -11.41 5.81 -29.10
CA GLU A 501 -11.56 4.45 -29.62
C GLU A 501 -10.94 3.40 -28.70
N VAL A 502 -9.72 3.66 -28.21
CA VAL A 502 -9.03 2.75 -27.28
C VAL A 502 -9.80 2.61 -25.97
N ILE A 503 -10.27 3.71 -25.38
CA ILE A 503 -11.09 3.67 -24.16
C ILE A 503 -12.39 2.91 -24.43
N SER A 504 -13.08 3.20 -25.53
CA SER A 504 -14.30 2.50 -25.94
C SER A 504 -14.11 0.99 -26.05
N GLN A 505 -13.01 0.53 -26.65
CA GLN A 505 -12.68 -0.89 -26.74
C GLN A 505 -12.43 -1.53 -25.37
N LYS A 506 -11.69 -0.86 -24.48
CA LYS A 506 -11.42 -1.35 -23.12
C LYS A 506 -12.70 -1.47 -22.29
N VAL A 507 -13.57 -0.45 -22.33
CA VAL A 507 -14.86 -0.48 -21.64
C VAL A 507 -15.74 -1.62 -22.20
N GLN A 508 -15.75 -1.81 -23.53
CA GLN A 508 -16.52 -2.89 -24.17
C GLN A 508 -16.02 -4.28 -23.75
N GLN A 509 -14.70 -4.46 -23.66
CA GLN A 509 -14.09 -5.71 -23.20
C GLN A 509 -14.47 -5.98 -21.74
N ALA A 510 -14.34 -4.99 -20.85
CA ALA A 510 -14.71 -5.13 -19.44
C ALA A 510 -16.20 -5.47 -19.28
N ARG A 511 -17.07 -4.81 -20.05
CA ARG A 511 -18.51 -5.10 -20.09
C ARG A 511 -18.80 -6.55 -20.52
N ASN A 512 -18.09 -7.05 -21.53
CA ASN A 512 -18.21 -8.44 -21.99
C ASN A 512 -17.73 -9.42 -20.91
N SER A 513 -16.66 -9.09 -20.18
CA SER A 513 -16.17 -9.88 -19.04
C SER A 513 -17.21 -9.96 -17.92
N VAL A 514 -17.86 -8.84 -17.55
CA VAL A 514 -18.97 -8.86 -16.58
C VAL A 514 -20.12 -9.76 -17.05
N ASN A 515 -20.45 -9.70 -18.34
CA ASN A 515 -21.52 -10.53 -18.91
C ASN A 515 -21.20 -12.03 -18.80
N ALA A 516 -19.94 -12.41 -19.05
CA ALA A 516 -19.47 -13.78 -18.94
C ALA A 516 -19.26 -14.26 -17.49
N ALA A 517 -19.18 -13.34 -16.52
CA ALA A 517 -18.90 -13.67 -15.12
C ALA A 517 -20.05 -14.42 -14.41
N GLN A 518 -19.68 -15.35 -13.53
CA GLN A 518 -20.60 -16.12 -12.68
C GLN A 518 -20.90 -15.37 -11.37
N ILE A 519 -21.62 -14.25 -11.46
CA ILE A 519 -22.03 -13.44 -10.29
C ILE A 519 -23.37 -13.98 -9.76
N SER A 520 -23.39 -14.47 -8.52
CA SER A 520 -24.57 -15.11 -7.91
C SER A 520 -25.73 -14.13 -7.66
N ASN A 521 -25.43 -12.88 -7.35
CA ASN A 521 -26.43 -11.82 -7.20
C ASN A 521 -26.79 -11.24 -8.58
N ALA A 522 -27.91 -11.72 -9.14
CA ALA A 522 -28.40 -11.29 -10.45
C ALA A 522 -28.68 -9.78 -10.53
N ALA A 523 -29.18 -9.17 -9.46
CA ALA A 523 -29.44 -7.73 -9.42
C ALA A 523 -28.14 -6.92 -9.47
N LEU A 524 -27.11 -7.36 -8.74
CA LEU A 524 -25.78 -6.74 -8.75
C LEU A 524 -25.12 -6.86 -10.13
N LYS A 525 -25.19 -8.04 -10.76
CA LYS A 525 -24.68 -8.27 -12.12
C LYS A 525 -25.34 -7.34 -13.12
N THR A 526 -26.67 -7.23 -13.08
CA THR A 526 -27.43 -6.33 -13.95
C THR A 526 -27.02 -4.88 -13.73
N ARG A 527 -26.91 -4.43 -12.47
CA ARG A 527 -26.52 -3.05 -12.17
C ARG A 527 -25.10 -2.73 -12.65
N LEU A 528 -24.18 -3.66 -12.50
CA LEU A 528 -22.81 -3.52 -12.98
C LEU A 528 -22.74 -3.44 -14.51
N LEU A 529 -23.52 -4.26 -15.22
CA LEU A 529 -23.65 -4.17 -16.69
C LEU A 529 -24.21 -2.82 -17.13
N GLU A 530 -25.22 -2.29 -16.42
CA GLU A 530 -25.80 -0.97 -16.70
C GLU A 530 -24.79 0.17 -16.52
N VAL A 531 -23.89 0.06 -15.54
CA VAL A 531 -22.81 1.04 -15.35
C VAL A 531 -21.83 1.02 -16.51
N PHE A 532 -21.39 -0.16 -16.96
CA PHE A 532 -20.52 -0.26 -18.13
C PHE A 532 -21.22 0.14 -19.44
N ASP A 533 -22.52 -0.10 -19.57
CA ASP A 533 -23.33 0.38 -20.69
C ASP A 533 -23.42 1.92 -20.72
N ALA A 534 -23.56 2.55 -19.54
CA ALA A 534 -23.54 4.00 -19.42
C ALA A 534 -22.17 4.58 -19.77
N GLU A 535 -21.07 3.95 -19.33
CA GLU A 535 -19.71 4.35 -19.72
C GLU A 535 -19.46 4.21 -21.22
N LEU A 536 -19.93 3.11 -21.83
CA LEU A 536 -19.90 2.93 -23.28
C LEU A 536 -20.66 4.05 -23.99
N GLY A 537 -21.82 4.44 -23.47
CA GLY A 537 -22.58 5.57 -23.98
C GLY A 537 -21.80 6.89 -23.91
N ARG A 538 -21.15 7.17 -22.79
CA ARG A 538 -20.33 8.38 -22.58
C ARG A 538 -19.20 8.45 -23.60
N ILE A 539 -18.37 7.40 -23.67
CA ILE A 539 -17.19 7.40 -24.55
C ILE A 539 -17.56 7.33 -26.02
N ASN A 540 -18.60 6.59 -26.40
CA ASN A 540 -19.07 6.54 -27.79
C ASN A 540 -19.68 7.88 -28.21
N GLY A 541 -20.38 8.59 -27.33
CA GLY A 541 -20.88 9.93 -27.61
C GLY A 541 -19.76 10.92 -27.93
N LEU A 542 -18.70 10.94 -27.12
CA LEU A 542 -17.50 11.74 -27.37
C LEU A 542 -16.81 11.34 -28.68
N ARG A 543 -16.58 10.04 -28.90
CA ARG A 543 -15.93 9.52 -30.10
C ARG A 543 -16.72 9.88 -31.36
N ASP A 544 -18.02 9.62 -31.37
CA ASP A 544 -18.88 9.78 -32.54
C ASP A 544 -19.08 11.27 -32.87
N GLY A 545 -19.18 12.14 -31.85
CA GLY A 545 -19.24 13.59 -32.06
C GLY A 545 -17.96 14.12 -32.71
N MET A 546 -16.78 13.71 -32.23
CA MET A 546 -15.51 14.09 -32.85
C MET A 546 -15.36 13.54 -34.27
N LYS A 547 -15.76 12.29 -34.52
CA LYS A 547 -15.73 11.68 -35.87
C LYS A 547 -16.67 12.40 -36.83
N ALA A 548 -17.88 12.74 -36.39
CA ALA A 548 -18.84 13.48 -37.20
C ALA A 548 -18.28 14.85 -37.60
N SER A 549 -17.69 15.59 -36.66
CA SER A 549 -17.05 16.88 -36.94
C SER A 549 -15.82 16.77 -37.83
N ARG A 550 -15.01 15.71 -37.67
CA ARG A 550 -13.89 15.42 -38.60
C ARG A 550 -14.37 15.18 -40.03
N ALA A 551 -15.55 14.57 -40.20
CA ALA A 551 -16.18 14.35 -41.50
C ALA A 551 -16.95 15.58 -42.03
N GLY A 552 -16.86 16.74 -41.37
CA GLY A 552 -17.55 17.97 -41.76
C GLY A 552 -18.99 18.10 -41.24
N GLY A 553 -19.45 17.19 -40.38
CA GLY A 553 -20.76 17.21 -39.73
C GLY A 553 -20.78 17.90 -38.37
N ASP A 554 -21.93 17.85 -37.70
CA ASP A 554 -22.12 18.43 -36.36
C ASP A 554 -21.71 17.44 -35.25
N TYR A 555 -20.91 17.90 -34.28
CA TYR A 555 -20.49 17.10 -33.12
C TYR A 555 -21.53 17.10 -31.98
N GLN A 556 -22.44 18.09 -31.95
CA GLN A 556 -23.40 18.30 -30.86
C GLN A 556 -24.30 17.07 -30.59
N PRO A 557 -24.84 16.36 -31.60
CA PRO A 557 -25.66 15.18 -31.34
C PRO A 557 -24.89 14.04 -30.65
N GLY A 558 -23.61 13.85 -31.00
CA GLY A 558 -22.75 12.86 -30.35
C GLY A 558 -22.46 13.24 -28.90
N PHE A 559 -22.09 14.50 -28.66
CA PHE A 559 -21.78 14.98 -27.32
C PHE A 559 -23.01 14.99 -26.42
N LYS A 560 -24.19 15.36 -26.95
CA LYS A 560 -25.46 15.25 -26.24
C LYS A 560 -25.73 13.82 -25.78
N ARG A 561 -25.54 12.82 -26.66
CA ARG A 561 -25.67 11.40 -26.25
C ARG A 561 -24.67 11.02 -25.17
N GLY A 562 -23.43 11.52 -25.26
CA GLY A 562 -22.41 11.31 -24.23
C GLY A 562 -22.80 11.92 -22.88
N THR A 563 -23.37 13.12 -22.88
CA THR A 563 -23.88 13.80 -21.68
C THR A 563 -25.10 13.08 -21.09
N ASP A 564 -26.06 12.68 -21.92
CA ASP A 564 -27.24 11.92 -21.47
C ASP A 564 -26.81 10.59 -20.81
N ALA A 565 -25.76 9.94 -21.35
CA ALA A 565 -25.16 8.74 -20.76
C ALA A 565 -24.38 9.03 -19.46
N ALA A 566 -23.82 10.24 -19.29
CA ALA A 566 -23.17 10.65 -18.05
C ALA A 566 -24.18 10.78 -16.90
N TYR A 567 -25.35 11.39 -17.15
CA TYR A 567 -26.42 11.42 -16.15
C TYR A 567 -26.93 10.03 -15.79
N ARG A 568 -27.06 9.15 -16.80
CA ARG A 568 -27.42 7.74 -16.55
C ARG A 568 -26.35 7.06 -15.69
N PHE A 569 -25.07 7.28 -15.98
CA PHE A 569 -23.96 6.71 -15.23
C PHE A 569 -24.01 7.12 -13.75
N ASP A 570 -24.23 8.40 -13.46
CA ASP A 570 -24.34 8.89 -12.08
C ASP A 570 -25.46 8.18 -11.31
N ASP A 571 -26.63 8.02 -11.93
CA ASP A 571 -27.79 7.34 -11.34
C ASP A 571 -27.52 5.84 -11.10
N VAL A 572 -27.04 5.12 -12.12
CA VAL A 572 -26.79 3.68 -11.99
C VAL A 572 -25.60 3.38 -11.08
N ASN A 573 -24.60 4.27 -11.02
CA ASN A 573 -23.46 4.13 -10.12
C ASN A 573 -23.86 4.39 -8.67
N ALA A 574 -24.65 5.43 -8.39
CA ALA A 574 -25.17 5.66 -7.05
C ALA A 574 -26.07 4.51 -6.56
N SER A 575 -26.82 3.87 -7.48
CA SER A 575 -27.55 2.65 -7.16
C SER A 575 -26.63 1.46 -6.90
N LEU A 576 -25.56 1.28 -7.69
CA LEU A 576 -24.56 0.24 -7.49
C LEU A 576 -23.87 0.37 -6.12
N GLU A 577 -23.47 1.59 -5.73
CA GLU A 577 -22.83 1.88 -4.45
C GLU A 577 -23.71 1.55 -3.23
N LYS A 578 -25.04 1.57 -3.38
CA LYS A 578 -25.98 1.15 -2.32
C LYS A 578 -26.13 -0.37 -2.22
N MET A 579 -25.77 -1.10 -3.28
CA MET A 579 -25.87 -2.56 -3.35
C MET A 579 -24.59 -3.27 -2.91
N LEU A 580 -23.46 -2.54 -2.95
CA LEU A 580 -22.16 -2.92 -2.39
C LEU A 580 -22.14 -2.64 -0.88
#